data_AF-A0A7K7XAQ2-F1
#
_entry.id   AF-A0A7K7XAQ2-F1
#
_cell.length_a   1.000
_cell.length_b   1.000
_cell.length_c   1.000
_cell.angle_alpha   90.00
_cell.angle_beta   90.00
_cell.angle_gamma   90.00
#
_symmetry.space_group_name_H-M   'P 1'
#
loop_
_entity.id
_entity.type
_entity.pdbx_description
1 polymer ?
#
loop_
_entity_poly.entity_id
_entity_poly.type
_entity_poly.pdbx_seq_one_letter_code
_entity_poly.pdbx_strand_id
1 'polypeptide(L)'
;GRGLKSHAYIHSVQLSHHVFLNLHTLKFYCLPDNYEIIDSSLEDITYVLKPTFTAQHIAHLDKQAKLSRAYDGTTYLPGIVGLNNIKANDYANAVLQALSNVPPLRNYFLEEENYRRIQRPPGDIMFLLVQRFGELMRKLWNPRNFKAHVSPHEMLQAVVLCSKKNFQITKQG
;
A
#
# COMPACT_ATOMS: atom_id res chain seq x y z
N GLY A 1 14.32 -9.23 12.07
CA GLY A 1 15.09 -8.03 12.46
C GLY A 1 16.35 -7.92 11.63
N ARG A 2 17.22 -6.94 11.92
CA ARG A 2 18.50 -6.70 11.22
C ARG A 2 19.74 -7.21 11.99
N GLY A 3 19.61 -7.39 13.31
CA GLY A 3 20.73 -7.80 14.16
C GLY A 3 21.24 -9.22 13.89
N LEU A 4 22.37 -9.55 14.49
CA LEU A 4 22.96 -10.90 14.44
C LEU A 4 21.91 -11.96 14.84
N LYS A 5 21.92 -13.11 14.16
CA LYS A 5 20.97 -14.23 14.33
C LYS A 5 19.49 -13.93 14.00
N SER A 6 19.18 -12.75 13.47
CA SER A 6 17.83 -12.49 12.99
C SER A 6 17.54 -13.19 11.66
N HIS A 7 16.26 -13.40 11.34
CA HIS A 7 15.86 -14.03 10.08
C HIS A 7 16.42 -13.33 8.83
N ALA A 8 16.41 -12.00 8.76
CA ALA A 8 16.94 -11.28 7.60
C ALA A 8 18.46 -11.44 7.48
N TYR A 9 19.19 -11.39 8.61
CA TYR A 9 20.63 -11.63 8.63
C TYR A 9 20.96 -13.06 8.15
N ILE A 10 20.30 -14.07 8.71
CA ILE A 10 20.52 -15.48 8.34
C ILE A 10 20.19 -15.69 6.86
N HIS A 11 19.07 -15.15 6.38
CA HIS A 11 18.68 -15.20 4.95
C HIS A 11 19.73 -14.58 4.04
N SER A 12 20.33 -13.46 4.45
CA SER A 12 21.36 -12.79 3.65
C SER A 12 22.59 -13.65 3.40
N VAL A 13 23.02 -14.40 4.42
CA VAL A 13 24.18 -15.28 4.35
C VAL A 13 23.82 -16.59 3.63
N GLN A 14 22.64 -17.15 3.91
CA GLN A 14 22.22 -18.44 3.36
C GLN A 14 21.89 -18.38 1.86
N LEU A 15 21.26 -17.30 1.41
CA LEU A 15 20.75 -17.18 0.05
C LEU A 15 21.48 -16.13 -0.80
N SER A 16 22.54 -15.51 -0.25
CA SER A 16 23.30 -14.44 -0.93
C SER A 16 22.40 -13.27 -1.40
N HIS A 17 21.33 -13.01 -0.67
CA HIS A 17 20.44 -11.86 -0.88
C HIS A 17 20.85 -10.75 0.07
N HIS A 18 21.57 -9.74 -0.41
CA HIS A 18 22.27 -8.80 0.47
C HIS A 18 21.56 -7.48 0.74
N VAL A 19 20.55 -7.10 -0.05
CA VAL A 19 19.86 -5.80 0.09
C VAL A 19 18.48 -5.98 0.71
N PHE A 20 18.21 -5.26 1.80
CA PHE A 20 16.94 -5.35 2.54
C PHE A 20 16.35 -3.96 2.78
N LEU A 21 15.03 -3.86 2.70
CA LEU A 21 14.28 -2.66 3.06
C LEU A 21 13.63 -2.83 4.44
N ASN A 22 13.85 -1.88 5.35
CA ASN A 22 13.07 -1.79 6.57
C ASN A 22 11.66 -1.23 6.26
N LEU A 23 10.64 -2.05 6.44
CA LEU A 23 9.26 -1.72 6.06
C LEU A 23 8.61 -0.62 6.90
N HIS A 24 9.20 -0.26 8.05
CA HIS A 24 8.71 0.81 8.91
C HIS A 24 9.46 2.12 8.67
N THR A 25 10.80 2.07 8.69
CA THR A 25 11.63 3.28 8.55
C THR A 25 11.90 3.66 7.09
N LEU A 26 11.55 2.78 6.13
CA LEU A 26 11.82 2.93 4.69
C LEU A 26 13.30 3.10 4.34
N LYS A 27 14.19 2.54 5.18
CA LYS A 27 15.65 2.59 4.99
C LYS A 27 16.16 1.27 4.44
N PHE A 28 17.07 1.35 3.47
CA PHE A 28 17.75 0.19 2.91
C PHE A 28 18.99 -0.17 3.72
N TYR A 29 19.28 -1.45 3.80
CA TYR A 29 20.44 -1.98 4.49
C TYR A 29 21.08 -3.10 3.69
N CYS A 30 22.41 -3.11 3.64
CA CYS A 30 23.17 -4.27 3.21
C CYS A 30 23.32 -5.24 4.39
N LEU A 31 23.04 -6.53 4.21
CA LEU A 31 23.34 -7.60 5.16
C LEU A 31 24.18 -8.67 4.46
N PRO A 32 25.16 -9.30 5.15
CA PRO A 32 25.39 -9.25 6.59
C PRO A 32 26.15 -8.02 7.12
N ASP A 33 26.74 -7.20 6.25
CA ASP A 33 27.65 -6.10 6.63
C ASP A 33 27.00 -4.97 7.45
N ASN A 34 25.67 -4.89 7.40
CA ASN A 34 24.82 -4.11 8.31
C ASN A 34 25.02 -2.58 8.22
N TYR A 35 25.28 -2.05 7.02
CA TYR A 35 25.31 -0.61 6.74
C TYR A 35 24.06 -0.11 6.02
N GLU A 36 23.71 1.16 6.22
CA GLU A 36 22.59 1.83 5.52
C GLU A 36 22.98 2.15 4.07
N ILE A 37 22.10 1.82 3.13
CA ILE A 37 22.27 2.18 1.72
C ILE A 37 21.46 3.45 1.49
N ILE A 38 22.14 4.51 1.04
CA ILE A 38 21.54 5.80 0.72
C ILE A 38 21.72 6.02 -0.78
N ASP A 39 20.66 5.76 -1.54
CA ASP A 39 20.67 5.86 -3.00
C ASP A 39 19.29 6.30 -3.52
N SER A 40 19.26 7.38 -4.29
CA SER A 40 18.03 7.93 -4.88
C SER A 40 17.36 6.99 -5.89
N SER A 41 18.13 6.07 -6.49
CA SER A 41 17.58 5.08 -7.42
C SER A 41 16.64 4.07 -6.75
N LEU A 42 16.65 3.98 -5.41
CA LEU A 42 15.79 3.10 -4.63
C LEU A 42 14.52 3.80 -4.11
N GLU A 43 14.36 5.10 -4.39
CA GLU A 43 13.22 5.89 -3.92
C GLU A 43 11.90 5.36 -4.47
N ASP A 44 11.88 4.84 -5.70
CA ASP A 44 10.69 4.24 -6.32
C ASP A 44 10.19 3.02 -5.54
N ILE A 45 11.08 2.17 -5.03
CA ILE A 45 10.74 1.02 -4.17
C ILE A 45 10.07 1.51 -2.89
N THR A 46 10.61 2.55 -2.25
CA THR A 46 10.00 3.11 -1.02
C THR A 46 8.65 3.76 -1.31
N TYR A 47 8.53 4.44 -2.46
CA TYR A 47 7.31 5.07 -2.89
C TYR A 47 6.24 4.04 -3.24
N VAL A 48 6.60 2.89 -3.83
CA VAL A 48 5.67 1.76 -4.04
C VAL A 48 5.21 1.15 -2.73
N LEU A 49 6.13 1.00 -1.77
CA LEU A 49 5.80 0.44 -0.46
C LEU A 49 4.85 1.36 0.34
N LYS A 50 5.16 2.66 0.38
CA LYS A 50 4.38 3.68 1.09
C LYS A 50 4.24 4.94 0.23
N PRO A 51 3.27 4.96 -0.71
CA PRO A 51 3.06 6.11 -1.57
C PRO A 51 2.65 7.33 -0.75
N THR A 52 3.19 8.49 -1.09
CA THR A 52 2.90 9.77 -0.43
C THR A 52 2.42 10.79 -1.45
N PHE A 53 1.48 11.64 -1.05
CA PHE A 53 0.86 12.63 -1.90
C PHE A 53 0.96 13.99 -1.22
N THR A 54 1.48 14.98 -1.95
CA THR A 54 1.47 16.38 -1.50
C THR A 54 0.12 17.00 -1.82
N ALA A 55 -0.29 18.05 -1.09
CA ALA A 55 -1.53 18.78 -1.38
C ALA A 55 -1.58 19.28 -2.83
N GLN A 56 -0.44 19.73 -3.38
CA GLN A 56 -0.34 20.11 -4.78
C GLN A 56 -0.57 18.92 -5.72
N HIS A 57 0.02 17.75 -5.44
CA HIS A 57 -0.22 16.55 -6.24
C HIS A 57 -1.71 16.16 -6.23
N ILE A 58 -2.34 16.14 -5.05
CA ILE A 58 -3.76 15.83 -4.87
C ILE A 58 -4.65 16.78 -5.68
N ALA A 59 -4.37 18.08 -5.65
CA ALA A 59 -5.14 19.10 -6.39
C ALA A 59 -5.06 18.96 -7.93
N HIS A 60 -4.06 18.23 -8.45
CA HIS A 60 -3.86 18.00 -9.87
C HIS A 60 -4.28 16.61 -10.34
N LEU A 61 -4.63 15.68 -9.44
CA LEU A 61 -5.01 14.30 -9.79
C LEU A 61 -6.17 14.25 -10.79
N ASP A 62 -7.21 15.06 -10.57
CA ASP A 62 -8.40 15.07 -11.45
C ASP A 62 -8.16 15.79 -12.79
N LYS A 63 -7.02 16.48 -12.92
CA LYS A 63 -6.69 17.28 -14.11
C LYS A 63 -5.70 16.56 -15.04
N GLN A 64 -5.16 15.42 -14.62
CA GLN A 64 -4.17 14.68 -15.37
C GLN A 64 -4.77 13.46 -16.07
N ALA A 65 -4.94 13.56 -17.40
CA ALA A 65 -5.27 12.43 -18.26
C ALA A 65 -4.02 11.62 -18.70
N LYS A 66 -2.87 11.84 -18.06
CA LYS A 66 -1.60 11.22 -18.46
C LYS A 66 -1.53 9.77 -17.95
N LEU A 67 -1.31 8.84 -18.88
CA LEU A 67 -0.99 7.45 -18.55
C LEU A 67 0.32 7.39 -17.74
N SER A 68 0.26 6.66 -16.63
CA SER A 68 1.43 6.21 -15.87
C SER A 68 1.95 4.91 -16.46
N ARG A 69 3.25 4.64 -16.28
CA ARG A 69 3.89 3.42 -16.77
C ARG A 69 4.44 2.64 -15.59
N ALA A 70 4.05 1.37 -15.50
CA ALA A 70 4.56 0.46 -14.52
C ALA A 70 5.97 -0.04 -14.88
N TYR A 71 6.69 -0.60 -13.91
CA TYR A 71 8.04 -1.15 -14.12
C TYR A 71 8.08 -2.26 -15.18
N ASP A 72 7.03 -3.09 -15.25
CA ASP A 72 6.88 -4.13 -16.28
C ASP A 72 6.53 -3.59 -17.69
N GLY A 73 6.44 -2.26 -17.84
CA GLY A 73 6.13 -1.58 -19.09
C GLY A 73 4.64 -1.34 -19.33
N THR A 74 3.74 -1.91 -18.52
CA THR A 74 2.29 -1.74 -18.66
C THR A 74 1.87 -0.30 -18.38
N THR A 75 1.05 0.28 -19.27
CA THR A 75 0.46 1.60 -19.05
C THR A 75 -0.86 1.51 -18.27
N TYR A 76 -1.08 2.43 -17.35
CA TYR A 76 -2.30 2.49 -16.55
C TYR A 76 -2.64 3.94 -16.17
N LEU A 77 -3.90 4.20 -15.78
CA LEU A 77 -4.29 5.45 -15.16
C LEU A 77 -4.31 5.26 -13.64
N PRO A 78 -3.67 6.13 -12.84
CA PRO A 78 -3.84 6.11 -11.39
C PRO A 78 -5.32 6.14 -11.01
N GLY A 79 -5.73 5.29 -10.07
CA GLY A 79 -7.14 5.10 -9.71
C GLY A 79 -7.91 4.12 -10.60
N ILE A 80 -7.43 3.86 -11.83
CA ILE A 80 -7.99 2.86 -12.77
C ILE A 80 -6.99 1.71 -12.92
N VAL A 81 -6.77 0.99 -11.82
CA VAL A 81 -5.89 -0.19 -11.76
C VAL A 81 -6.66 -1.39 -11.24
N GLY A 82 -6.32 -2.59 -11.70
CA GLY A 82 -7.01 -3.80 -11.27
C GLY A 82 -6.80 -4.09 -9.78
N LEU A 83 -7.85 -4.55 -9.08
CA LEU A 83 -7.70 -5.17 -7.76
C LEU A 83 -7.62 -6.69 -7.93
N ASN A 84 -6.64 -7.33 -7.29
CA ASN A 84 -6.52 -8.78 -7.38
C ASN A 84 -7.77 -9.47 -6.82
N ASN A 85 -8.29 -10.45 -7.56
CA ASN A 85 -9.26 -11.40 -7.04
C ASN A 85 -8.49 -12.53 -6.34
N ILE A 86 -8.65 -12.65 -5.04
CA ILE A 86 -7.97 -13.65 -4.21
C ILE A 86 -8.79 -14.94 -4.23
N LYS A 87 -10.11 -14.81 -4.07
CA LYS A 87 -11.10 -15.90 -4.19
C LYS A 87 -12.44 -15.36 -4.70
N ALA A 88 -13.33 -14.94 -3.80
CA ALA A 88 -14.69 -14.48 -4.10
C ALA A 88 -14.91 -13.07 -3.53
N ASN A 89 -13.96 -12.16 -3.77
CA ASN A 89 -13.93 -10.80 -3.22
C ASN A 89 -14.20 -9.70 -4.27
N ASP A 90 -14.76 -10.06 -5.40
CA ASP A 90 -15.17 -9.16 -6.48
C ASP A 90 -16.19 -8.10 -5.99
N TYR A 91 -17.14 -8.47 -5.13
CA TYR A 91 -18.09 -7.54 -4.51
C TYR A 91 -17.37 -6.41 -3.76
N ALA A 92 -16.36 -6.77 -2.96
CA ALA A 92 -15.56 -5.81 -2.21
C ALA A 92 -14.68 -4.98 -3.15
N ASN A 93 -14.09 -5.61 -4.17
CA ASN A 93 -13.30 -4.90 -5.17
C ASN A 93 -14.14 -3.84 -5.90
N ALA A 94 -15.37 -4.15 -6.28
CA ALA A 94 -16.28 -3.22 -6.94
C ALA A 94 -16.59 -2.01 -6.03
N VAL A 95 -16.92 -2.24 -4.77
CA VAL A 95 -17.18 -1.17 -3.79
C VAL A 95 -15.92 -0.32 -3.56
N LEU A 96 -14.76 -0.95 -3.37
CA LEU A 96 -13.50 -0.24 -3.15
C LEU A 96 -13.11 0.63 -4.35
N GLN A 97 -13.33 0.14 -5.58
CA GLN A 97 -13.10 0.92 -6.80
C GLN A 97 -14.07 2.10 -6.92
N ALA A 98 -15.36 1.87 -6.62
CA ALA A 98 -16.36 2.93 -6.62
C ALA A 98 -15.99 4.04 -5.63
N LEU A 99 -15.63 3.68 -4.40
CA LEU A 99 -15.20 4.64 -3.38
C LEU A 99 -13.88 5.34 -3.73
N SER A 100 -12.94 4.63 -4.37
CA SER A 100 -11.64 5.18 -4.75
C SER A 100 -11.73 6.34 -5.74
N ASN A 101 -12.79 6.35 -6.56
CA ASN A 101 -13.02 7.37 -7.57
C ASN A 101 -13.93 8.52 -7.10
N VAL A 102 -14.29 8.57 -5.80
CA VAL A 102 -15.00 9.71 -5.20
C VAL A 102 -13.97 10.76 -4.74
N PRO A 103 -13.81 11.91 -5.44
CA PRO A 103 -12.64 12.78 -5.22
C PRO A 103 -12.48 13.31 -3.79
N PRO A 104 -13.53 13.80 -3.09
CA PRO A 104 -13.38 14.27 -1.72
C PRO A 104 -12.95 13.16 -0.75
N LEU A 105 -13.51 11.96 -0.90
CA LEU A 105 -13.18 10.80 -0.07
C LEU A 105 -11.74 10.33 -0.34
N ARG A 106 -11.40 10.18 -1.63
CA ARG A 106 -10.05 9.86 -2.07
C ARG A 106 -9.05 10.84 -1.48
N ASN A 107 -9.24 12.14 -1.68
CA ASN A 107 -8.30 13.18 -1.24
C ASN A 107 -8.06 13.12 0.27
N TYR A 108 -9.12 12.90 1.06
CA TYR A 108 -8.99 12.70 2.50
C TYR A 108 -8.07 11.53 2.85
N PHE A 109 -8.22 10.40 2.17
CA PHE A 109 -7.47 9.16 2.44
C PHE A 109 -6.08 9.09 1.79
N LEU A 110 -5.77 9.94 0.81
CA LEU A 110 -4.43 10.04 0.23
C LEU A 110 -3.41 10.69 1.17
N GLU A 111 -3.88 11.50 2.13
CA GLU A 111 -3.06 12.16 3.13
C GLU A 111 -3.33 11.56 4.52
N GLU A 112 -2.36 10.78 5.02
CA GLU A 112 -2.49 10.03 6.28
C GLU A 112 -2.74 10.93 7.50
N GLU A 113 -2.21 12.16 7.48
CA GLU A 113 -2.35 13.11 8.58
C GLU A 113 -3.82 13.54 8.80
N ASN A 114 -4.69 13.43 7.79
CA ASN A 114 -6.11 13.75 7.90
C ASN A 114 -6.87 12.85 8.88
N TYR A 115 -6.38 11.63 9.10
CA TYR A 115 -7.05 10.67 9.97
C TYR A 115 -6.15 10.08 11.06
N ARG A 116 -4.82 10.14 10.92
CA ARG A 116 -3.88 9.52 11.88
C ARG A 116 -4.01 10.04 13.32
N ARG A 117 -4.39 11.31 13.49
CA ARG A 117 -4.48 11.97 14.81
C ARG A 117 -5.86 11.86 15.46
N ILE A 118 -6.81 11.18 14.82
CA ILE A 118 -8.13 10.96 15.39
C ILE A 118 -7.98 10.12 16.67
N GLN A 119 -8.56 10.62 17.76
CA GLN A 119 -8.58 9.93 19.05
C GLN A 119 -9.49 8.69 18.97
N ARG A 120 -9.04 7.61 19.61
CA ARG A 120 -9.69 6.30 19.52
C ARG A 120 -9.84 5.68 20.90
N PRO A 121 -10.96 4.99 21.17
CA PRO A 121 -11.08 4.17 22.36
C PRO A 121 -10.00 3.08 22.40
N PRO A 122 -9.50 2.70 23.59
CA PRO A 122 -8.65 1.53 23.74
C PRO A 122 -9.36 0.28 23.19
N GLY A 123 -8.67 -0.50 22.38
CA GLY A 123 -9.22 -1.73 21.78
C GLY A 123 -10.11 -1.52 20.54
N ASP A 124 -10.21 -0.29 20.01
CA ASP A 124 -10.96 -0.04 18.77
C ASP A 124 -10.26 -0.67 17.55
N ILE A 125 -10.80 -1.81 17.12
CA ILE A 125 -10.38 -2.50 15.90
C ILE A 125 -10.95 -1.86 14.62
N MET A 126 -12.03 -1.07 14.69
CA MET A 126 -12.69 -0.49 13.50
C MET A 126 -11.78 0.49 12.77
N PHE A 127 -10.92 1.20 13.51
CA PHE A 127 -9.99 2.13 12.89
C PHE A 127 -8.99 1.46 11.95
N LEU A 128 -8.79 0.15 12.05
CA LEU A 128 -7.99 -0.59 11.08
C LEU A 128 -8.56 -0.46 9.66
N LEU A 129 -9.90 -0.34 9.52
CA LEU A 129 -10.53 -0.06 8.22
C LEU A 129 -10.07 1.28 7.65
N VAL A 130 -10.03 2.33 8.48
CA VAL A 130 -9.59 3.67 8.08
C VAL A 130 -8.14 3.63 7.61
N GLN A 131 -7.27 2.98 8.39
CA GLN A 131 -5.84 2.87 8.07
C GLN A 131 -5.61 2.07 6.77
N ARG A 132 -6.19 0.88 6.67
CA ARG A 132 -6.02 0.01 5.50
C ARG A 132 -6.69 0.54 4.25
N PHE A 133 -7.81 1.25 4.39
CA PHE A 133 -8.45 1.93 3.27
C PHE A 133 -7.56 3.05 2.75
N GLY A 134 -6.99 3.89 3.62
CA GLY A 134 -6.03 4.93 3.20
C GLY A 134 -4.75 4.37 2.58
N GLU A 135 -4.21 3.26 3.10
CA GLU A 135 -3.11 2.54 2.43
C GLU A 135 -3.50 2.04 1.04
N LEU A 136 -4.70 1.47 0.88
CA LEU A 136 -5.18 0.98 -0.40
C LEU A 136 -5.39 2.14 -1.39
N MET A 137 -6.01 3.25 -0.96
CA MET A 137 -6.21 4.45 -1.78
C MET A 137 -4.88 4.96 -2.33
N ARG A 138 -3.87 5.08 -1.47
CA ARG A 138 -2.53 5.53 -1.88
C ARG A 138 -1.88 4.58 -2.89
N LYS A 139 -2.07 3.26 -2.77
CA LYS A 139 -1.58 2.27 -3.73
C LYS A 139 -2.32 2.32 -5.07
N LEU A 140 -3.66 2.47 -5.05
CA LEU A 140 -4.49 2.58 -6.26
C LEU A 140 -4.14 3.83 -7.08
N TRP A 141 -3.91 4.94 -6.39
CA TRP A 141 -3.60 6.23 -7.01
C TRP A 141 -2.10 6.49 -7.17
N ASN A 142 -1.25 5.48 -6.94
CA ASN A 142 0.19 5.61 -7.12
C ASN A 142 0.55 5.72 -8.62
N PRO A 143 1.15 6.83 -9.10
CA PRO A 143 1.58 6.97 -10.49
C PRO A 143 2.91 6.25 -10.82
N ARG A 144 3.54 5.59 -9.84
CA ARG A 144 4.83 4.92 -9.94
C ARG A 144 4.76 3.46 -9.47
N ASN A 145 3.68 2.74 -9.79
CA ASN A 145 3.54 1.33 -9.41
C ASN A 145 4.50 0.44 -10.19
N PHE A 146 4.93 -0.67 -9.59
CA PHE A 146 5.69 -1.68 -10.32
C PHE A 146 4.83 -2.56 -11.24
N LYS A 147 3.52 -2.63 -10.98
CA LYS A 147 2.53 -3.39 -11.76
C LYS A 147 1.23 -2.60 -11.87
N ALA A 148 0.48 -2.80 -12.94
CA ALA A 148 -0.82 -2.15 -13.17
C ALA A 148 -2.00 -2.77 -12.37
N HIS A 149 -1.71 -3.44 -11.24
CA HIS A 149 -2.71 -4.00 -10.34
C HIS A 149 -2.23 -3.94 -8.88
N VAL A 150 -3.18 -3.90 -7.96
CA VAL A 150 -2.95 -3.80 -6.51
C VAL A 150 -3.67 -4.93 -5.80
N SER A 151 -3.01 -5.57 -4.84
CA SER A 151 -3.66 -6.56 -3.97
C SER A 151 -4.42 -5.87 -2.83
N PRO A 152 -5.74 -6.07 -2.70
CA PRO A 152 -6.52 -5.53 -1.59
C PRO A 152 -6.42 -6.38 -0.32
N HIS A 153 -5.54 -7.37 -0.25
CA HIS A 153 -5.52 -8.39 0.82
C HIS A 153 -5.59 -7.79 2.24
N GLU A 154 -4.71 -6.84 2.57
CA GLU A 154 -4.69 -6.20 3.90
C GLU A 154 -6.00 -5.46 4.23
N MET A 155 -6.60 -4.79 3.23
CA MET A 155 -7.89 -4.13 3.41
C MET A 155 -9.00 -5.15 3.65
N LEU A 156 -8.98 -6.26 2.91
CA LEU A 156 -9.95 -7.33 3.09
C LEU A 156 -9.80 -8.05 4.43
N GLN A 157 -8.57 -8.25 4.92
CA GLN A 157 -8.35 -8.79 6.27
C GLN A 157 -8.92 -7.86 7.35
N ALA A 158 -8.74 -6.54 7.19
CA ALA A 158 -9.36 -5.57 8.08
C ALA A 158 -10.90 -5.65 8.02
N VAL A 159 -11.47 -5.77 6.82
CA VAL A 159 -12.93 -5.99 6.63
C VAL A 159 -13.40 -7.26 7.31
N VAL A 160 -12.71 -8.39 7.14
CA VAL A 160 -13.06 -9.67 7.79
C VAL A 160 -13.04 -9.53 9.31
N LEU A 161 -11.96 -8.94 9.86
CA LEU A 161 -11.79 -8.76 11.30
C LEU A 161 -12.87 -7.84 11.88
N CYS A 162 -13.08 -6.68 11.26
CA CYS A 162 -13.99 -5.66 11.76
C CYS A 162 -15.47 -6.06 11.58
N SER A 163 -15.78 -6.77 10.50
CA SER A 163 -17.13 -7.30 10.27
C SER A 163 -17.42 -8.59 11.03
N LYS A 164 -16.49 -9.08 11.87
CA LYS A 164 -16.61 -10.36 12.60
C LYS A 164 -16.93 -11.53 11.65
N LYS A 165 -16.24 -11.58 10.51
CA LYS A 165 -16.38 -12.59 9.44
C LYS A 165 -17.71 -12.55 8.67
N ASN A 166 -18.48 -11.46 8.73
CA ASN A 166 -19.66 -11.29 7.87
C ASN A 166 -19.28 -11.13 6.40
N PHE A 167 -18.20 -10.38 6.11
CA PHE A 167 -17.70 -10.19 4.75
C PHE A 167 -16.38 -10.94 4.56
N GLN A 168 -16.45 -12.16 4.01
CA GLN A 168 -15.29 -13.04 3.84
C GLN A 168 -14.64 -12.89 2.46
N ILE A 169 -13.37 -13.26 2.36
CA ILE A 169 -12.63 -13.29 1.09
C ILE A 169 -12.98 -14.56 0.31
N THR A 170 -13.22 -15.66 1.02
CA THR A 170 -13.42 -17.01 0.48
C THR A 170 -14.87 -17.30 0.06
N LYS A 171 -15.82 -16.48 0.51
CA LYS A 171 -17.25 -16.60 0.19
C LYS A 171 -17.78 -15.21 -0.13
N GLN A 172 -18.46 -15.08 -1.26
CA GLN A 172 -19.13 -13.83 -1.64
C GLN A 172 -20.20 -13.49 -0.60
N GLY A 173 -20.21 -12.24 -0.16
CA GLY A 173 -21.14 -11.71 0.85
C GLY A 173 -22.55 -11.53 0.33
#